data_AF-A0A378A0Z2-F1
#
_entry.id   AF-A0A378A0Z2-F1
#
_cell.length_a   1.000
_cell.length_b   1.000
_cell.length_c   1.000
_cell.angle_alpha   90.00
_cell.angle_beta   90.00
_cell.angle_gamma   90.00
#
_symmetry.space_group_name_H-M   'P 1'
#
loop_
_entity.id
_entity.type
_entity.pdbx_description
1 polymer ?
#
loop_
_entity_poly.entity_id
_entity_poly.type
_entity_poly.pdbx_seq_one_letter_code
_entity_poly.pdbx_strand_id
1 'polypeptide(L)'
;MLRRTADRQRFFDKARKQAQSNVAAMRENTLPIIATSSTCAFTLRDEYPHLLDVDNSDLRDRVELATRWIWKQLAAGRTLPLRPLPLKVVYHTPCHMEKMGWSLYTLELLRLIPGLQLEVLDSQCCGIAGTYGFKTENYAVSQAIGARCSVRLRRAGPTSSSPTARPANGRLRCPPANAASIR
;
A
#
# COMPACT_ATOMS: atom_id res chain seq x y z
N MET A 1 5.38 -26.48 -19.02
CA MET A 1 5.25 -26.42 -17.54
C MET A 1 6.58 -26.08 -16.86
N LEU A 2 7.70 -26.72 -17.22
CA LEU A 2 9.05 -26.51 -16.63
C LEU A 2 9.65 -25.10 -16.80
N ARG A 3 9.38 -24.38 -17.91
CA ARG A 3 9.84 -22.98 -18.07
C ARG A 3 9.20 -22.02 -17.07
N ARG A 4 7.93 -22.22 -16.72
CA ARG A 4 7.22 -21.36 -15.76
C ARG A 4 7.74 -21.53 -14.32
N THR A 5 8.19 -22.71 -13.94
CA THR A 5 8.82 -22.96 -12.63
C THR A 5 10.22 -22.38 -12.54
N ALA A 6 11.02 -22.47 -13.61
CA ALA A 6 12.36 -21.85 -13.67
C ALA A 6 12.28 -20.31 -13.64
N ASP A 7 11.35 -19.71 -14.39
CA ASP A 7 11.11 -18.25 -14.34
C ASP A 7 10.65 -17.82 -12.95
N ARG A 8 9.76 -18.60 -12.33
CA ARG A 8 9.30 -18.36 -10.94
C ARG A 8 10.48 -18.37 -9.97
N GLN A 9 11.33 -19.39 -10.01
CA GLN A 9 12.51 -19.48 -9.14
C GLN A 9 13.44 -18.26 -9.32
N ARG A 10 13.70 -17.86 -10.57
CA ARG A 10 14.50 -16.67 -10.88
C ARG A 10 13.92 -15.36 -10.32
N PHE A 11 12.59 -15.23 -10.22
CA PHE A 11 11.97 -14.06 -9.58
C PHE A 11 12.17 -14.07 -8.05
N PHE A 12 12.07 -15.24 -7.41
CA PHE A 12 12.36 -15.38 -5.98
C PHE A 12 13.81 -15.04 -5.66
N ASP A 13 14.76 -15.48 -6.48
CA ASP A 13 16.18 -15.16 -6.27
C ASP A 13 16.46 -13.66 -6.35
N LYS A 14 15.86 -12.97 -7.34
CA LYS A 14 15.95 -11.51 -7.47
C LYS A 14 15.29 -10.79 -6.29
N ALA A 15 14.11 -11.24 -5.87
CA ALA A 15 13.41 -10.68 -4.72
C ALA A 15 14.22 -10.86 -3.43
N ARG A 16 14.82 -12.04 -3.21
CA ARG A 16 15.71 -12.33 -2.10
C ARG A 16 16.92 -11.40 -2.09
N LYS A 17 17.58 -11.22 -3.24
CA LYS A 17 18.71 -10.28 -3.36
C LYS A 17 18.30 -8.85 -2.99
N GLN A 18 17.14 -8.39 -3.44
CA GLN A 18 16.63 -7.06 -3.09
C GLN A 18 16.29 -6.96 -1.60
N ALA A 19 15.68 -7.99 -1.03
CA ALA A 19 15.36 -8.05 0.40
C ALA A 19 16.63 -7.98 1.27
N GLN A 20 17.69 -8.72 0.91
CA GLN A 20 18.99 -8.66 1.57
C GLN A 20 19.61 -7.26 1.50
N SER A 21 19.59 -6.64 0.31
CA SER A 21 20.06 -5.27 0.11
C SER A 21 19.30 -4.26 0.99
N ASN A 22 17.97 -4.39 1.04
CA ASN A 22 17.11 -3.53 1.84
C ASN A 22 17.44 -3.70 3.34
N VAL A 23 17.52 -4.95 3.83
CA VAL A 23 17.82 -5.26 5.23
C VAL A 23 19.20 -4.73 5.62
N ALA A 24 20.21 -4.90 4.77
CA ALA A 24 21.54 -4.35 5.02
C ALA A 24 21.49 -2.82 5.18
N ALA A 25 20.83 -2.11 4.26
CA ALA A 25 20.70 -0.65 4.32
C ALA A 25 19.93 -0.18 5.58
N MET A 26 18.88 -0.89 5.97
CA MET A 26 18.09 -0.53 7.16
C MET A 26 18.83 -0.76 8.48
N ARG A 27 19.86 -1.62 8.49
CA ARG A 27 20.75 -1.85 9.64
C ARG A 27 21.83 -0.79 9.82
N GLU A 28 22.05 0.07 8.82
CA GLU A 28 23.09 1.12 8.89
C GLU A 28 22.83 2.17 9.98
N ASN A 29 21.58 2.30 10.43
CA ASN A 29 21.21 3.16 11.55
C ASN A 29 20.10 2.53 12.39
N THR A 30 19.72 3.19 13.48
CA THR A 30 18.68 2.75 14.43
C THR A 30 17.36 3.51 14.29
N LEU A 31 17.20 4.34 13.26
CA LEU A 31 15.98 5.13 13.05
C LEU A 31 14.78 4.25 12.69
N PRO A 32 13.54 4.72 12.94
CA PRO A 32 12.34 4.03 12.47
C PRO A 32 12.33 3.90 10.94
N ILE A 33 11.88 2.74 10.46
CA ILE A 33 11.73 2.44 9.03
C ILE A 33 10.30 2.78 8.63
N ILE A 34 10.11 3.93 7.98
CA ILE A 34 8.78 4.42 7.63
C ILE A 34 8.41 4.04 6.20
N ALA A 35 7.39 3.19 6.07
CA ALA A 35 6.79 2.84 4.78
C ALA A 35 5.50 3.65 4.54
N THR A 36 5.27 4.06 3.29
CA THR A 36 4.05 4.76 2.86
C THR A 36 3.05 3.83 2.16
N SER A 37 3.48 2.61 1.84
CA SER A 37 2.67 1.55 1.26
C SER A 37 2.45 0.45 2.28
N SER A 38 1.19 0.04 2.47
CA SER A 38 0.84 -1.06 3.37
C SER A 38 1.43 -2.39 2.90
N THR A 39 1.56 -2.60 1.59
CA THR A 39 2.26 -3.78 1.05
C THR A 39 3.74 -3.75 1.42
N CYS A 40 4.43 -2.62 1.21
CA CYS A 40 5.85 -2.54 1.57
C CYS A 40 6.06 -2.77 3.07
N ALA A 41 5.26 -2.12 3.92
CA ALA A 41 5.32 -2.30 5.37
C ALA A 41 5.13 -3.77 5.75
N PHE A 42 4.07 -4.42 5.24
CA PHE A 42 3.77 -5.81 5.57
C PHE A 42 4.85 -6.77 5.07
N THR A 43 5.27 -6.61 3.81
CA THR A 43 6.30 -7.47 3.21
C THR A 43 7.64 -7.33 3.94
N LEU A 44 8.05 -6.10 4.23
CA LEU A 44 9.29 -5.80 4.96
C LEU A 44 9.27 -6.28 6.40
N ARG A 45 8.11 -6.32 7.05
CA ARG A 45 7.98 -6.61 8.49
C ARG A 45 7.74 -8.09 8.76
N ASP A 46 6.84 -8.72 8.01
CA ASP A 46 6.36 -10.08 8.29
C ASP A 46 6.65 -11.08 7.17
N GLU A 47 6.75 -10.68 5.90
CA GLU A 47 6.82 -11.67 4.81
C GLU A 47 8.24 -12.07 4.40
N TYR A 48 9.25 -11.21 4.58
CA TYR A 48 10.63 -11.51 4.19
C TYR A 48 11.17 -12.85 4.74
N PRO A 49 11.00 -13.18 6.04
CA PRO A 49 11.47 -14.47 6.57
C PRO A 49 10.77 -15.66 5.93
N HIS A 50 9.47 -15.57 5.69
CA HIS A 50 8.64 -16.70 5.26
C HIS A 50 8.59 -16.88 3.74
N LEU A 51 8.76 -15.80 2.97
CA LEU A 51 8.68 -15.84 1.50
C LEU A 51 10.06 -15.89 0.83
N LEU A 52 11.07 -15.29 1.45
CA LEU A 52 12.37 -15.08 0.82
C LEU A 52 13.54 -15.67 1.61
N ASP A 53 13.30 -16.29 2.77
CA ASP A 53 14.33 -16.78 3.70
C ASP A 53 15.34 -15.68 4.08
N VAL A 54 14.85 -14.44 4.29
CA VAL A 54 15.68 -13.30 4.72
C VAL A 54 15.26 -12.89 6.12
N ASP A 55 16.16 -13.11 7.09
CA ASP A 55 15.95 -12.68 8.47
C ASP A 55 16.06 -11.15 8.63
N ASN A 56 15.03 -10.60 9.21
CA ASN A 56 14.81 -9.18 9.51
C ASN A 56 14.26 -8.99 10.93
N SER A 57 14.37 -10.00 11.79
CA SER A 57 13.76 -10.01 13.14
C SER A 57 14.18 -8.81 13.98
N ASP A 58 15.44 -8.38 13.86
CA ASP A 58 16.01 -7.19 14.48
C ASP A 58 15.40 -5.86 14.00
N LEU A 59 14.84 -5.85 12.78
CA LEU A 59 14.21 -4.68 12.17
C LEU A 59 12.70 -4.63 12.35
N ARG A 60 12.07 -5.78 12.65
CA ARG A 60 10.62 -5.95 12.62
C ARG A 60 9.86 -4.86 13.39
N ASP A 61 10.28 -4.59 14.62
CA ASP A 61 9.59 -3.62 15.50
C ASP A 61 9.90 -2.16 15.15
N ARG A 62 10.90 -1.92 14.29
CA ARG A 62 11.24 -0.60 13.75
C ARG A 62 10.48 -0.28 12.47
N VAL A 63 9.89 -1.27 11.81
CA VAL A 63 9.07 -1.05 10.61
C VAL A 63 7.72 -0.47 11.01
N GLU A 64 7.40 0.68 10.43
CA GLU A 64 6.18 1.43 10.69
C GLU A 64 5.48 1.80 9.38
N LEU A 65 4.16 1.88 9.44
CA LEU A 65 3.40 2.60 8.42
C LEU A 65 3.37 4.08 8.81
N ALA A 66 3.56 4.97 7.84
CA ALA A 66 3.59 6.42 8.07
C ALA A 66 2.42 6.92 8.93
N THR A 67 1.20 6.44 8.69
CA THR A 67 0.02 6.82 9.48
C THR A 67 0.08 6.31 10.92
N ARG A 68 0.56 5.10 11.17
CA ARG A 68 0.78 4.61 12.54
C ARG A 68 1.86 5.40 13.26
N TRP A 69 2.96 5.72 12.57
CA TRP A 69 4.03 6.52 13.15
C TRP A 69 3.55 7.93 13.54
N ILE A 70 2.83 8.61 12.65
CA ILE A 70 2.23 9.93 12.93
C ILE A 70 1.27 9.83 14.12
N TRP A 71 0.41 8.80 14.15
CA TRP A 71 -0.50 8.60 15.28
C TRP A 71 0.25 8.44 16.61
N LYS A 72 1.34 7.67 16.63
CA LYS A 72 2.21 7.53 17.82
C LYS A 72 2.84 8.85 18.24
N GLN A 73 3.26 9.69 17.29
CA GLN A 73 3.80 11.01 17.57
C GLN A 73 2.76 11.91 18.25
N LEU A 74 1.51 11.89 17.78
CA LEU A 74 0.41 12.62 18.41
C LEU A 74 0.08 12.09 19.81
N ALA A 75 0.04 10.77 19.98
CA ALA A 75 -0.15 10.14 21.28
C ALA A 75 0.96 10.48 22.29
N ALA A 76 2.17 10.77 21.81
CA ALA A 76 3.31 11.25 22.61
C ALA A 76 3.26 12.77 22.89
N GLY A 77 2.15 13.45 22.61
CA GLY A 77 1.95 14.87 22.91
C GLY A 77 2.47 15.84 21.84
N ARG A 78 2.97 15.34 20.70
CA ARG A 78 3.23 16.24 19.55
C ARG A 78 1.91 16.71 18.97
N THR A 79 1.92 17.89 18.37
CA THR A 79 0.74 18.49 17.73
C THR A 79 0.91 18.50 16.22
N LEU A 80 -0.21 18.38 15.51
CA LEU A 80 -0.29 18.52 14.07
C LEU A 80 -1.37 19.55 13.75
N PRO A 81 -1.01 20.78 13.34
CA PRO A 81 -1.99 21.81 13.03
C PRO A 81 -2.72 21.47 11.72
N LEU A 82 -3.91 20.90 11.84
CA LEU A 82 -4.77 20.56 10.70
C LEU A 82 -5.68 21.74 10.37
N ARG A 83 -5.86 21.99 9.06
CA ARG A 83 -6.80 22.99 8.57
C ARG A 83 -8.15 22.33 8.25
N PRO A 84 -9.27 23.05 8.40
CA PRO A 84 -10.56 22.54 7.97
C PRO A 84 -10.56 22.11 6.51
N LEU A 85 -11.14 20.94 6.23
CA LEU A 85 -11.28 20.37 4.90
C LEU A 85 -12.71 19.83 4.75
N PRO A 86 -13.69 20.66 4.33
CA PRO A 86 -15.09 20.27 4.18
C PRO A 86 -15.27 19.36 2.96
N LEU A 87 -14.91 18.09 3.12
CA LEU A 87 -14.82 17.11 2.06
C LEU A 87 -15.34 15.76 2.53
N LYS A 88 -16.15 15.10 1.70
CA LYS A 88 -16.53 13.71 1.91
C LYS A 88 -15.47 12.79 1.31
N VAL A 89 -14.87 11.95 2.14
CA VAL A 89 -13.90 10.92 1.76
C VAL A 89 -14.48 9.55 2.04
N VAL A 90 -14.50 8.72 1.00
CA VAL A 90 -14.81 7.30 1.13
C VAL A 90 -13.49 6.56 1.15
N TYR A 91 -13.24 5.86 2.25
CA TYR A 91 -11.99 5.19 2.50
C TYR A 91 -12.15 3.68 2.27
N HIS A 92 -11.27 3.13 1.44
CA HIS A 92 -11.13 1.70 1.25
C HIS A 92 -9.91 1.20 2.03
N THR A 93 -10.14 0.30 2.98
CA THR A 93 -9.08 -0.28 3.81
C THR A 93 -8.25 -1.30 3.02
N PRO A 94 -6.94 -1.03 2.77
CA PRO A 94 -6.09 -1.94 2.02
C PRO A 94 -5.90 -3.28 2.74
N CYS A 95 -5.93 -4.39 2.01
CA CYS A 95 -5.87 -5.75 2.58
C CYS A 95 -4.62 -6.03 3.43
N HIS A 96 -3.44 -5.54 3.03
CA HIS A 96 -2.23 -5.68 3.85
C HIS A 96 -2.30 -4.85 5.14
N MET A 97 -2.98 -3.71 5.12
CA MET A 97 -3.19 -2.91 6.33
C MET A 97 -4.15 -3.61 7.30
N GLU A 98 -5.20 -4.24 6.76
CA GLU A 98 -6.15 -5.05 7.50
C GLU A 98 -5.46 -6.25 8.17
N LYS A 99 -4.64 -7.01 7.43
CA LYS A 99 -3.84 -8.13 7.98
C LYS A 99 -2.92 -7.70 9.12
N MET A 100 -2.40 -6.48 9.08
CA MET A 100 -1.56 -5.94 10.14
C MET A 100 -2.35 -5.43 11.35
N GLY A 101 -3.67 -5.30 11.27
CA GLY A 101 -4.50 -4.65 12.29
C GLY A 101 -4.22 -3.15 12.41
N TRP A 102 -3.67 -2.52 11.38
CA TRP A 102 -3.17 -1.13 11.42
C TRP A 102 -4.11 -0.12 10.76
N SER A 103 -5.28 -0.56 10.31
CA SER A 103 -6.29 0.29 9.67
C SER A 103 -6.77 1.42 10.58
N LEU A 104 -6.98 1.12 11.88
CA LEU A 104 -7.44 2.08 12.88
C LEU A 104 -6.59 3.36 12.91
N TYR A 105 -5.26 3.26 12.86
CA TYR A 105 -4.38 4.43 12.94
C TYR A 105 -4.64 5.43 11.81
N THR A 106 -4.88 4.94 10.59
CA THR A 106 -5.19 5.80 9.45
C THR A 106 -6.57 6.43 9.61
N LEU A 107 -7.56 5.66 10.06
CA LEU A 107 -8.93 6.16 10.24
C LEU A 107 -9.00 7.24 11.33
N GLU A 108 -8.31 7.05 12.45
CA GLU A 108 -8.23 8.05 13.51
C GLU A 108 -7.57 9.35 13.02
N LEU A 109 -6.46 9.26 12.30
CA LEU A 109 -5.82 10.45 11.73
C LEU A 109 -6.71 11.22 10.76
N LEU A 110 -7.48 10.51 9.92
CA LEU A 110 -8.43 11.15 9.02
C LEU A 110 -9.55 11.86 9.80
N ARG A 111 -10.04 11.27 10.88
CA ARG A 111 -11.08 11.86 11.75
C ARG A 111 -10.61 13.11 12.49
N LEU A 112 -9.32 13.30 12.69
CA LEU A 112 -8.76 14.52 13.29
C LEU A 112 -8.87 15.75 12.36
N ILE A 113 -9.08 15.56 11.05
CA ILE A 113 -9.16 16.66 10.09
C ILE A 113 -10.51 17.38 10.26
N PRO A 114 -10.54 18.65 10.69
CA PRO A 114 -11.81 19.34 10.94
C PRO A 114 -12.64 19.47 9.67
N GLY A 115 -13.94 19.20 9.75
CA GLY A 115 -14.86 19.29 8.61
C GLY A 115 -14.79 18.11 7.62
N LEU A 116 -13.86 17.16 7.80
CA LEU A 116 -13.81 15.96 6.96
C LEU A 116 -14.95 15.01 7.32
N GLN A 117 -15.72 14.58 6.32
CA GLN A 117 -16.70 13.51 6.47
C GLN A 117 -16.11 12.20 5.97
N LEU A 118 -15.90 11.24 6.88
CA LEU A 118 -15.27 9.96 6.56
C LEU A 118 -16.31 8.83 6.50
N GLU A 119 -16.43 8.19 5.34
CA GLU A 119 -17.19 6.95 5.15
C GLU A 119 -16.21 5.80 4.91
N VAL A 120 -16.28 4.74 5.70
CA VAL A 120 -15.37 3.59 5.58
C VAL A 120 -16.08 2.43 4.89
N LEU A 121 -15.49 1.90 3.83
CA LEU A 121 -15.99 0.71 3.15
C LEU A 121 -15.41 -0.56 3.78
N ASP A 122 -16.18 -1.66 3.76
CA ASP A 122 -15.64 -2.98 4.13
C ASP A 122 -14.38 -3.31 3.32
N SER A 123 -13.42 -3.97 3.96
CA SER A 123 -12.21 -4.41 3.28
C SER A 123 -12.55 -5.44 2.19
N GLN A 124 -12.06 -5.17 0.98
CA GLN A 124 -12.19 -6.00 -0.22
C GLN A 124 -10.89 -5.87 -1.02
N CYS A 125 -10.47 -6.89 -1.76
CA CYS A 125 -9.31 -6.71 -2.62
C CYS A 125 -9.62 -5.71 -3.75
N CYS A 126 -8.80 -4.67 -3.90
CA CYS A 126 -8.92 -3.71 -5.00
C CYS A 126 -8.33 -4.23 -6.32
N GLY A 127 -7.67 -5.40 -6.31
CA GLY A 127 -7.10 -6.06 -7.49
C GLY A 127 -5.70 -5.60 -7.88
N ILE A 128 -5.14 -4.55 -7.27
CA ILE A 128 -3.86 -3.98 -7.73
C ILE A 128 -2.64 -4.83 -7.35
N ALA A 129 -2.63 -5.40 -6.15
CA ALA A 129 -1.56 -6.24 -5.59
C ALA A 129 -0.13 -5.78 -5.96
N GLY A 130 0.22 -4.53 -5.61
CA GLY A 130 1.49 -3.92 -5.99
C GLY A 130 1.52 -3.55 -7.47
N THR A 131 2.50 -4.07 -8.22
CA THR A 131 2.56 -3.85 -9.68
C THR A 131 1.79 -4.87 -10.50
N TYR A 132 1.24 -5.92 -9.85
CA TYR A 132 0.55 -7.01 -10.52
C TYR A 132 -0.55 -6.52 -11.45
N GLY A 133 -1.42 -5.62 -10.96
CA GLY A 133 -2.56 -5.11 -11.73
C GLY A 133 -2.22 -4.10 -12.83
N PHE A 134 -0.98 -3.61 -12.89
CA PHE A 134 -0.51 -2.77 -14.00
C PHE A 134 0.00 -3.59 -15.19
N LYS A 135 0.27 -4.88 -15.00
CA LYS A 135 0.80 -5.73 -16.07
C LYS A 135 -0.31 -6.09 -17.06
N THR A 136 -0.03 -5.94 -18.35
CA THR A 136 -0.98 -6.20 -19.44
C THR A 136 -1.61 -7.58 -19.34
N GLU A 137 -0.80 -8.61 -19.03
CA GLU A 137 -1.24 -9.99 -18.89
C GLU A 137 -2.18 -10.25 -17.69
N ASN A 138 -2.14 -9.38 -16.67
CA ASN A 138 -2.93 -9.52 -15.45
C ASN A 138 -4.07 -8.50 -15.36
N TYR A 139 -4.14 -7.55 -16.30
CA TYR A 139 -5.07 -6.43 -16.23
C TYR A 139 -6.53 -6.89 -16.12
N ALA A 140 -6.95 -7.80 -17.00
CA ALA A 140 -8.33 -8.31 -17.00
C ALA A 140 -8.71 -9.00 -15.67
N VAL A 141 -7.80 -9.83 -15.14
CA VAL A 141 -7.98 -10.52 -13.84
C VAL A 141 -8.06 -9.52 -12.69
N SER A 142 -7.17 -8.53 -12.69
CA SER A 142 -7.11 -7.49 -11.66
C SER A 142 -8.38 -6.63 -11.64
N GLN A 143 -8.88 -6.25 -12.82
CA GLN A 143 -10.14 -5.54 -12.96
C GLN A 143 -11.33 -6.38 -12.47
N ALA A 144 -11.34 -7.69 -12.76
CA ALA A 144 -12.38 -8.60 -12.28
C ALA A 144 -12.38 -8.72 -10.75
N ILE A 145 -11.20 -8.85 -10.13
CA ILE A 145 -11.05 -8.88 -8.66
C ILE A 145 -11.53 -7.55 -8.04
N GLY A 146 -11.08 -6.42 -8.60
CA GLY A 146 -11.39 -5.09 -8.10
C GLY A 146 -12.82 -4.61 -8.38
N ALA A 147 -13.60 -5.32 -9.22
CA ALA A 147 -14.91 -4.87 -9.68
C ALA A 147 -15.88 -4.56 -8.52
N ARG A 148 -15.94 -5.43 -7.51
CA ARG A 148 -16.82 -5.26 -6.33
C ARG A 148 -16.44 -4.02 -5.51
N CYS A 149 -15.14 -3.83 -5.26
CA CYS A 149 -14.60 -2.64 -4.59
C CYS A 149 -14.96 -1.37 -5.38
N SER A 150 -14.79 -1.42 -6.71
CA SER A 150 -15.03 -0.29 -7.61
C SER A 150 -16.52 0.12 -7.66
N VAL A 151 -17.44 -0.85 -7.65
CA VAL A 151 -18.89 -0.58 -7.60
C VAL A 151 -19.27 0.12 -6.30
N ARG A 152 -18.73 -0.32 -5.15
CA ARG A 152 -19.01 0.31 -3.85
C ARG A 152 -18.48 1.74 -3.78
N LEU A 153 -17.24 1.96 -4.25
CA LEU A 153 -16.65 3.29 -4.30
C LEU A 153 -17.50 4.26 -5.15
N ARG A 154 -18.01 3.80 -6.30
CA ARG A 154 -18.91 4.61 -7.15
C ARG A 154 -20.25 4.92 -6.47
N ARG A 155 -20.82 3.97 -5.73
CA ARG A 155 -22.11 4.14 -5.03
C ARG A 155 -22.04 5.12 -3.87
N ALA A 156 -20.88 5.22 -3.22
CA ALA A 156 -20.69 6.10 -2.06
C ALA A 156 -20.63 7.61 -2.42
N GLY A 157 -20.65 7.95 -3.72
CA GLY A 157 -20.73 9.31 -4.24
C GLY A 157 -19.39 9.88 -4.71
N PRO A 158 -19.35 11.15 -5.17
CA PRO A 158 -18.13 11.80 -5.62
C PRO A 158 -17.17 11.98 -4.45
N THR A 159 -16.07 11.25 -4.50
CA THR A 159 -14.95 11.36 -3.55
C THR A 159 -13.78 12.03 -4.23
N SER A 160 -13.00 12.83 -3.50
CA SER A 160 -11.63 13.07 -3.91
C SER A 160 -10.88 11.74 -3.84
N SER A 161 -10.80 11.00 -4.95
CA SER A 161 -9.82 9.93 -5.05
C SER A 161 -8.43 10.55 -4.92
N SER A 162 -7.50 9.83 -4.29
CA SER A 162 -6.09 10.25 -4.24
C SER A 162 -5.61 10.64 -5.66
N PRO A 163 -4.67 11.60 -5.80
CA PRO A 163 -4.23 12.12 -7.10
C PRO A 163 -3.65 11.07 -8.06
N THR A 164 -3.46 9.84 -7.60
CA THR A 164 -3.06 8.68 -8.40
C THR A 164 -4.20 8.02 -9.20
N ALA A 165 -5.47 8.41 -9.02
CA ALA A 165 -6.59 7.72 -9.66
C ALA A 165 -7.74 8.65 -10.04
N ARG A 166 -7.46 9.71 -10.81
CA ARG A 166 -8.52 10.46 -11.52
C ARG A 166 -8.67 9.87 -12.93
N PRO A 167 -9.76 9.12 -13.24
CA PRO A 167 -10.02 8.67 -14.60
C PRO A 167 -10.56 9.86 -15.39
N ALA A 168 -9.78 10.35 -16.36
CA ALA A 168 -10.19 11.47 -17.20
C ALA A 168 -11.35 11.15 -18.16
N ASN A 169 -11.92 9.93 -18.17
CA ASN A 169 -13.08 9.56 -19.02
C ASN A 169 -13.69 8.17 -18.68
N GLY A 170 -13.88 7.83 -17.40
CA GLY A 170 -14.53 6.56 -17.01
C GLY A 170 -13.80 5.27 -17.39
N ARG A 171 -12.61 5.36 -17.99
CA ARG A 171 -11.65 4.27 -18.17
C ARG A 171 -10.41 4.57 -17.34
N LEU A 172 -9.96 3.59 -16.56
CA LEU A 172 -8.60 3.55 -16.01
C LEU A 172 -7.63 3.42 -17.20
N ARG A 173 -7.24 4.55 -17.79
CA ARG A 173 -6.08 4.58 -18.70
C ARG A 173 -4.84 4.59 -17.81
N CYS A 174 -4.14 3.46 -17.77
CA CYS A 174 -2.72 3.49 -17.47
C CYS A 174 -2.08 4.41 -18.53
N PRO A 175 -1.27 5.42 -18.17
CA PRO A 175 -0.43 6.07 -19.16
C PRO A 175 0.36 4.96 -19.87
N PRO A 176 0.55 5.03 -21.20
CA PRO A 176 1.35 4.05 -21.90
C PRO A 176 2.70 4.00 -21.20
N ALA A 177 3.14 2.78 -20.84
CA ALA A 177 4.49 2.57 -20.37
C ALA A 177 5.40 3.12 -21.46
N ASN A 178 6.00 4.29 -21.24
CA ASN A 178 7.07 4.75 -22.10
C ASN A 178 8.21 3.78 -21.85
N ALA A 179 8.31 2.77 -22.71
CA ALA A 179 9.46 1.91 -22.85
C ALA A 179 10.58 2.73 -23.48
N ALA A 180 11.11 3.70 -22.73
CA ALA A 180 12.29 4.46 -23.11
C ALA A 180 12.98 4.96 -21.83
N SER A 181 14.27 4.64 -21.74
CA SER A 181 15.28 5.09 -20.78
C SER A 181 15.16 4.61 -19.32
N ILE A 182 15.44 3.32 -19.10
CA ILE A 182 16.46 2.95 -18.12
C ILE A 182 17.69 2.54 -18.95
N ARG A 183 18.60 3.49 -19.11
CA ARG A 183 20.02 3.22 -19.34
C ARG A 183 20.74 3.74 -18.11
#